data_AF-A0A0D6JBT3-F1
#
_entry.id   AF-A0A0D6JBT3-F1
#
_cell.length_a   1.000
_cell.length_b   1.000
_cell.length_c   1.000
_cell.angle_alpha   90.00
_cell.angle_beta   90.00
_cell.angle_gamma   90.00
#
_symmetry.space_group_name_H-M   'P 1'
#
loop_
_entity.id
_entity.type
_entity.pdbx_description
1 polymer ?
#
loop_
_entity_poly.entity_id
_entity_poly.type
_entity_poly.pdbx_seq_one_letter_code
_entity_poly.pdbx_strand_id
1 'polypeptide(L)' 'MSHEHINPLQWHQAIGYARQSCARIFRDGGTPADALAAFGITKPAGEQFSDWSKVVEVIAEELCAHQPSRRAA' A
#
# COMPACT_ATOMS: atom_id res chain seq x y z
N MET A 1 -10.07 14.41 9.40
CA MET A 1 -9.56 13.57 8.31
C MET A 1 -10.71 13.41 7.34
N SER A 2 -10.66 14.10 6.19
CA SER A 2 -11.65 13.96 5.15
C SER A 2 -11.56 12.52 4.62
N HIS A 3 -12.65 11.76 4.73
CA HIS A 3 -12.83 10.52 3.97
C HIS A 3 -12.87 10.94 2.49
N GLU A 4 -11.71 11.06 1.87
CA GLU A 4 -11.62 11.35 0.45
C GLU A 4 -12.24 10.16 -0.28
N HIS A 5 -13.18 10.44 -1.17
CA HIS A 5 -13.75 9.42 -2.06
C HIS A 5 -12.61 8.86 -2.92
N ILE A 6 -12.02 7.74 -2.50
CA ILE A 6 -11.03 7.04 -3.30
C ILE A 6 -11.69 6.68 -4.62
N ASN A 7 -11.12 7.16 -5.72
CA ASN A 7 -11.64 6.85 -7.04
C ASN A 7 -11.51 5.33 -7.27
N PRO A 8 -12.58 4.60 -7.64
CA PRO A 8 -12.50 3.16 -7.84
C PRO A 8 -11.39 2.73 -8.81
N LEU A 9 -11.14 3.50 -9.86
CA LEU A 9 -10.05 3.22 -10.81
C LEU A 9 -8.68 3.36 -10.14
N GLN A 10 -8.50 4.41 -9.34
CA GLN A 10 -7.28 4.66 -8.58
C GLN A 10 -7.01 3.51 -7.60
N TRP A 11 -8.05 3.06 -6.88
CA TRP A 11 -7.97 1.91 -5.99
C TRP A 11 -7.51 0.64 -6.71
N HIS A 12 -8.13 0.30 -7.84
CA HIS A 12 -7.74 -0.89 -8.60
C HIS A 12 -6.30 -0.82 -9.10
N GLN A 13 -5.84 0.35 -9.54
CA GLN A 13 -4.44 0.58 -9.93
C GLN A 13 -3.49 0.43 -8.75
N ALA A 14 -3.83 1.03 -7.60
CA ALA A 14 -3.04 0.96 -6.38
C ALA A 14 -2.91 -0.49 -5.87
N ILE A 15 -4.01 -1.24 -5.83
CA ILE A 15 -4.02 -2.67 -5.46
C ILE A 15 -3.15 -3.49 -6.42
N GLY A 16 -3.26 -3.26 -7.73
CA GLY A 16 -2.45 -3.96 -8.73
C GLY A 16 -0.96 -3.72 -8.51
N TYR A 17 -0.56 -2.47 -8.31
CA TYR A 17 0.83 -2.10 -8.06
C TYR A 17 1.35 -2.64 -6.71
N ALA A 18 0.58 -2.48 -5.64
CA ALA A 18 0.91 -2.99 -4.31
C ALA A 18 1.11 -4.51 -4.35
N ARG A 19 0.19 -5.25 -4.99
CA ARG A 19 0.29 -6.71 -5.14
C ARG A 19 1.54 -7.13 -5.89
N GLN A 20 1.87 -6.49 -7.01
CA GLN A 20 3.08 -6.80 -7.78
C GLN A 20 4.36 -6.55 -6.97
N SER A 21 4.38 -5.48 -6.18
CA SER A 21 5.52 -5.13 -5.34
C SER A 21 5.68 -6.10 -4.17
N CYS A 22 4.60 -6.42 -3.45
CA CYS A 22 4.61 -7.44 -2.41
C CYS A 22 5.03 -8.82 -2.95
N ALA A 23 4.57 -9.19 -4.16
CA ALA A 23 4.95 -10.45 -4.79
C ALA A 23 6.43 -10.51 -5.21
N ARG A 24 7.07 -9.37 -5.50
CA ARG A 24 8.54 -9.30 -5.69
C ARG A 24 9.25 -9.57 -4.36
N ILE A 25 8.91 -8.81 -3.33
CA ILE A 25 9.54 -8.90 -2.01
C ILE A 25 9.40 -10.32 -1.43
N PHE A 26 8.22 -10.93 -1.53
CA PHE A 26 8.01 -12.31 -1.09
C PHE A 26 8.90 -13.31 -1.83
N ARG A 27 9.05 -13.18 -3.15
CA ARG A 27 9.91 -14.07 -3.95
C ARG A 27 11.38 -13.90 -3.60
N ASP A 28 11.78 -12.70 -3.22
CA ASP A 28 13.14 -12.40 -2.78
C ASP A 28 13.40 -12.84 -1.32
N GLY A 29 12.42 -13.48 -0.66
CA GLY A 29 12.52 -13.98 0.72
C GLY A 29 12.22 -12.93 1.79
N GLY A 30 11.69 -11.78 1.40
CA GLY A 30 11.30 -10.71 2.31
C GLY A 30 10.00 -10.98 3.05
N THR A 31 9.76 -10.17 4.09
CA THR A 31 8.59 -10.26 4.96
C THR A 31 7.57 -9.17 4.63
N PRO A 32 6.32 -9.28 5.11
CA PRO A 32 5.35 -8.19 4.99
C PRO A 32 5.81 -6.91 5.72
N ALA A 33 6.72 -7.01 6.70
CA ALA A 33 7.35 -5.85 7.33
C ALA A 33 8.25 -5.09 6.36
N ASP A 34 9.07 -5.81 5.60
CA ASP A 34 9.98 -5.23 4.61
C ASP A 34 9.20 -4.56 3.49
N ALA A 35 8.06 -5.15 3.11
CA ALA A 35 7.13 -4.51 2.17
C ALA A 35 6.62 -3.17 2.69
N LEU A 36 6.08 -3.09 3.90
CA LEU A 36 5.62 -1.81 4.46
C LEU A 36 6.75 -0.78 4.58
N ALA A 37 7.94 -1.21 5.00
CA ALA A 37 9.12 -0.35 5.10
C ALA A 37 9.55 0.21 3.72
N ALA A 38 9.44 -0.58 2.64
CA ALA A 38 9.76 -0.12 1.29
C ALA A 38 8.84 1.01 0.78
N PHE A 39 7.65 1.14 1.37
CA PHE A 39 6.70 2.23 1.10
C PHE A 39 6.74 3.34 2.16
N GLY A 40 7.68 3.28 3.11
CA GLY A 40 7.79 4.26 4.19
C GLY A 40 6.70 4.16 5.27
N ILE A 41 5.91 3.08 5.26
CA ILE A 41 4.78 2.90 6.17
C ILE A 41 5.29 2.33 7.49
N THR A 42 5.15 3.10 8.56
CA THR A 42 5.56 2.68 9.91
C THR A 42 4.41 1.95 10.58
N LYS A 43 4.65 0.71 11.02
CA LYS A 43 3.64 -0.10 11.72
C LYS A 43 3.32 0.50 13.08
N PRO A 44 2.04 0.46 13.53
CA PRO A 44 1.71 0.66 14.93
C PRO A 44 2.42 -0.39 15.79
N ALA A 45 3.00 0.04 16.92
CA ALA A 45 3.70 -0.87 17.83
C ALA A 45 2.75 -1.97 18.33
N GLY A 46 3.10 -3.24 18.08
CA GLY A 46 2.35 -4.42 18.51
C GLY A 46 1.54 -5.12 17.42
N GLU A 47 1.43 -4.55 16.21
CA GLU A 47 0.71 -5.19 15.11
C GLU A 47 1.63 -6.09 14.26
N GLN A 48 1.43 -7.41 14.37
CA GLN A 48 2.10 -8.39 13.50
C GLN A 48 1.37 -8.49 12.16
N PHE A 49 1.93 -7.85 11.14
CA PHE A 49 1.54 -8.08 9.77
C PHE A 49 2.18 -9.38 9.27
N SER A 50 1.49 -10.50 9.47
CA SER A 50 1.78 -11.81 8.87
C SER A 50 0.98 -12.05 7.59
N ASP A 51 -0.12 -11.32 7.40
CA ASP A 51 -0.99 -11.45 6.23
C ASP A 51 -0.60 -10.46 5.11
N TRP A 52 -0.17 -11.02 3.99
CA TRP A 52 0.17 -10.28 2.78
C TRP A 52 -1.02 -9.54 2.16
N SER A 53 -2.24 -10.06 2.29
CA SER A 53 -3.44 -9.43 1.73
C SER A 53 -3.70 -8.09 2.41
N LYS A 54 -3.63 -8.06 3.74
CA LYS A 54 -3.76 -6.84 4.53
C LYS A 54 -2.65 -5.83 4.22
N VAL A 55 -1.41 -6.29 4.03
CA VAL A 55 -0.29 -5.41 3.65
C VAL A 55 -0.50 -4.77 2.28
N VAL A 56 -1.03 -5.52 1.31
CA VAL A 56 -1.37 -4.97 -0.01
C VAL A 56 -2.42 -3.88 0.09
N GLU A 57 -3.46 -4.08 0.91
CA GLU A 57 -4.52 -3.09 1.12
C GLU A 57 -3.98 -1.82 1.79
N VAL A 58 -3.20 -1.95 2.87
CA VAL A 58 -2.58 -0.80 3.56
C VAL A 58 -1.68 0.01 2.62
N ILE A 59 -0.86 -0.66 1.81
CA ILE A 59 -0.02 0.03 0.82
C ILE A 59 -0.90 0.71 -0.23
N ALA A 60 -1.98 0.08 -0.69
CA ALA A 60 -2.87 0.68 -1.68
C ALA A 60 -3.60 1.92 -1.13
N GLU A 61 -4.02 1.88 0.14
CA GLU A 61 -4.59 3.05 0.84
C GLU A 61 -3.59 4.20 0.90
N GLU A 62 -2.35 3.92 1.32
CA GLU A 62 -1.29 4.92 1.40
C GLU A 62 -0.99 5.55 0.03
N LEU A 63 -0.93 4.71 -1.02
CA LEU A 63 -0.75 5.18 -2.39
C LEU A 63 -1.90 6.08 -2.86
N CYS A 64 -3.13 5.81 -2.42
CA CYS A 64 -4.27 6.66 -2.75
C CYS A 64 -4.24 7.97 -1.94
N ALA A 65 -3.84 7.92 -0.67
CA ALA A 65 -3.78 9.08 0.23
C ALA A 65 -2.64 10.06 -0.11
N HIS A 66 -1.49 9.56 -0.59
CA HIS A 66 -0.30 10.36 -0.88
C HIS A 66 -0.12 10.72 -2.35
N GLN A 67 -1.11 10.45 -3.21
CA GLN A 67 -1.03 10.93 -4.59
C GLN A 67 -1.17 12.45 -4.63
N PRO A 68 -0.21 13.19 -5.23
CA PRO A 68 -0.40 14.60 -5.47
C PRO A 68 -1.63 14.72 -6.36
N SER A 69 -2.66 15.39 -5.85
CA SER A 69 -3.84 15.75 -6.62
C SER A 69 -3.35 16.34 -7.94
N ARG A 70 -3.49 15.59 -9.02
CA ARG A 70 -3.12 16.04 -10.35
C ARG A 70 -4.05 17.22 -10.62
N ARG A 71 -3.60 18.45 -10.35
CA ARG A 71 -4.25 19.65 -10.86
C ARG A 71 -4.25 19.46 -12.38
N ALA A 72 -5.42 19.18 -12.93
CA ALA A 72 -5.65 19.29 -14.35
C ALA A 72 -5.26 20.73 -14.74
N ALA A 73 -4.27 20.85 -15.61
CA ALA A 73 -3.93 22.09 -16.29
C ALA A 73 -4.87 22.31 -17.46
#